data_AF-A0AAE4VHS0-F1
#
_entry.id   AF-A0AAE4VHS0-F1
#
_cell.length_a   1.000
_cell.length_b   1.000
_cell.length_c   1.000
_cell.angle_alpha   90.00
_cell.angle_beta   90.00
_cell.angle_gamma   90.00
#
_symmetry.space_group_name_H-M   'P 1'
#
loop_
_entity.id
_entity.type
_entity.pdbx_description
1 polymer ?
#
loop_
_entity_poly.entity_id
_entity_poly.type
_entity_poly.pdbx_seq_one_letter_code
_entity_poly.pdbx_strand_id
1 'polypeptide(L)'
;MEGNHPIEAPPGPPTPWPPHYPPANQARRWLPVAIIVAAIIIATAAISAVLLSRDTNTAAPAPTQVGGPAQAGTAETSSTCDAWPSTKAALNAIPQLPPGWDWSTPNIDTYIGNRTTAISRALDLFEPEISAEPASVAETASKYVTERRNEIKLLREHTYTQADGIAATAASARLDQLCGVR
;
A
#
# COMPACT_ATOMS: atom_id res chain seq x y z
N MET A 1 47.94 37.59 -3.12
CA MET A 1 47.99 36.70 -4.29
C MET A 1 47.26 35.43 -3.90
N GLU A 2 45.95 35.51 -4.07
CA GLU A 2 44.96 34.43 -4.09
C GLU A 2 45.51 33.24 -4.91
N GLY A 3 45.41 31.98 -4.50
CA GLY A 3 44.22 31.23 -4.09
C GLY A 3 44.10 30.03 -5.04
N ASN A 4 44.81 28.93 -4.74
CA ASN A 4 44.75 27.70 -5.53
C ASN A 4 43.39 27.01 -5.32
N HIS A 5 42.49 27.14 -6.28
CA HIS A 5 41.29 26.30 -6.36
C HIS A 5 41.61 25.06 -7.23
N PRO A 6 41.30 23.83 -6.78
CA PRO A 6 41.34 22.67 -7.64
C PRO A 6 40.24 22.78 -8.70
N ILE A 7 40.60 22.57 -9.97
CA ILE A 7 39.64 22.41 -11.06
C ILE A 7 38.90 21.08 -10.82
N GLU A 8 37.61 21.13 -10.48
CA GLU A 8 36.75 19.95 -10.50
C GLU A 8 36.71 19.37 -11.93
N ALA A 9 36.99 18.08 -12.05
CA ALA A 9 36.82 17.36 -13.30
C ALA A 9 35.32 17.35 -13.66
N PRO A 10 34.97 17.51 -14.95
CA PRO A 10 33.57 17.40 -15.39
C PRO A 10 33.01 16.01 -15.04
N PRO A 11 31.73 15.91 -14.66
CA PRO A 11 31.10 14.63 -14.39
C PRO A 11 31.27 13.72 -15.60
N GLY A 12 31.78 12.50 -15.36
CA GLY A 12 31.94 11.48 -16.40
C GLY A 12 30.61 11.13 -17.06
N PRO A 13 30.64 10.53 -18.27
CA PRO A 13 29.42 10.14 -18.96
C PRO A 13 28.59 9.19 -18.10
N PRO A 14 27.26 9.28 -18.15
CA PRO A 14 26.38 8.37 -17.42
C PRO A 14 26.70 6.93 -17.83
N THR A 15 26.68 6.02 -16.86
CA THR A 15 26.88 4.59 -17.11
C THR A 15 25.87 4.10 -18.15
N PRO A 16 26.32 3.41 -19.22
CA PRO A 16 25.42 2.88 -20.22
C PRO A 16 24.48 1.85 -19.58
N TRP A 17 23.19 1.98 -19.91
CA TRP A 17 22.15 1.09 -19.44
C TRP A 17 22.45 -0.37 -19.83
N PRO A 18 22.20 -1.35 -18.94
CA PRO A 18 22.35 -2.75 -19.29
C PRO A 18 21.39 -3.05 -20.46
N PRO A 19 21.91 -3.52 -21.61
CA PRO A 19 21.16 -3.52 -22.85
C PRO A 19 20.07 -4.61 -22.93
N HIS A 20 20.06 -5.59 -22.03
CA HIS A 20 19.19 -6.77 -22.14
C HIS A 20 18.73 -7.24 -20.76
N TYR A 21 17.42 -7.23 -20.53
CA TYR A 21 16.82 -8.13 -19.55
C TYR A 21 16.66 -9.48 -20.26
N PRO A 22 17.12 -10.61 -19.69
CA PRO A 22 16.81 -11.92 -20.26
C PRO A 22 15.29 -12.12 -20.25
N PRO A 23 14.70 -12.75 -21.28
CA PRO A 23 13.26 -13.00 -21.30
C PRO A 23 12.85 -13.73 -20.02
N ALA A 24 11.71 -13.33 -19.44
CA ALA A 24 11.10 -14.03 -18.33
C ALA A 24 10.92 -15.50 -18.77
N ASN A 25 11.78 -16.37 -18.25
CA ASN A 25 11.70 -17.80 -18.50
C ASN A 25 10.32 -18.23 -18.00
N GLN A 26 9.42 -18.57 -18.92
CA GLN A 26 8.17 -19.25 -18.60
C GLN A 26 8.52 -20.61 -18.00
N ALA A 27 8.77 -20.64 -16.69
CA ALA A 27 8.83 -21.88 -15.93
C ALA A 27 7.41 -22.39 -15.74
N ARG A 28 6.87 -22.98 -16.80
CA ARG A 28 5.72 -23.88 -16.74
C ARG A 28 6.19 -25.16 -16.02
N ARG A 29 5.97 -25.24 -14.70
CA ARG A 29 5.90 -26.47 -13.90
C ARG A 29 4.72 -26.29 -12.94
N TRP A 30 3.51 -26.73 -13.32
CA TRP A 30 2.94 -28.01 -12.85
C TRP A 30 3.26 -28.32 -11.38
N LEU A 31 2.45 -27.74 -10.47
CA LEU A 31 1.65 -28.33 -9.36
C LEU A 31 2.29 -29.36 -8.39
N PRO A 32 1.90 -29.39 -7.09
CA PRO A 32 0.49 -29.39 -6.60
C PRO A 32 0.21 -28.36 -5.47
N VAL A 33 -0.88 -27.58 -5.49
CA VAL A 33 -2.24 -27.94 -5.00
C VAL A 33 -2.26 -29.13 -4.05
N ALA A 34 -1.75 -28.92 -2.84
CA ALA A 34 -2.16 -29.56 -1.59
C ALA A 34 -1.35 -28.92 -0.46
N ILE A 35 -1.93 -28.75 0.73
CA ILE A 35 -1.25 -28.32 1.98
C ILE A 35 -1.13 -26.79 2.21
N ILE A 36 -2.18 -26.00 2.01
CA ILE A 36 -2.53 -24.89 2.95
C ILE A 36 -4.07 -24.74 2.99
N VAL A 37 -4.77 -25.84 3.31
CA VAL A 37 -6.23 -25.85 3.55
C VAL A 37 -6.54 -26.45 4.95
N ALA A 38 -5.55 -26.61 5.82
CA ALA A 38 -5.75 -27.26 7.12
C ALA A 38 -4.89 -26.63 8.23
N ALA A 39 -5.25 -25.42 8.65
CA ALA A 39 -5.00 -24.80 9.96
C ALA A 39 -5.46 -23.34 9.78
N ILE A 40 -6.62 -22.90 10.25
CA ILE A 40 -6.96 -22.74 11.66
C ILE A 40 -8.49 -22.83 11.76
N ILE A 41 -8.99 -23.96 12.26
CA ILE A 41 -10.31 -24.06 12.91
C ILE A 41 -10.03 -24.71 14.26
N ILE A 42 -9.79 -23.92 15.31
CA ILE A 42 -9.93 -24.34 16.71
C ILE A 42 -10.44 -23.15 17.56
N ALA A 43 -11.71 -23.28 17.97
CA ALA A 43 -12.30 -22.99 19.29
C ALA A 43 -12.32 -21.52 19.81
N THR A 44 -13.47 -20.83 19.82
CA THR A 44 -14.56 -20.82 20.83
C THR A 44 -14.22 -20.22 22.20
N ALA A 45 -15.07 -19.25 22.56
CA ALA A 45 -15.70 -19.00 23.87
C ALA A 45 -14.98 -18.10 24.90
N ALA A 46 -15.72 -17.05 25.26
CA ALA A 46 -15.92 -16.48 26.58
C ALA A 46 -14.74 -15.84 27.32
N ILE A 47 -14.77 -14.50 27.39
CA ILE A 47 -14.68 -13.80 28.68
C ILE A 47 -15.75 -12.69 28.69
N SER A 48 -16.93 -13.05 29.20
CA SER A 48 -17.84 -12.11 29.81
C SER A 48 -17.42 -11.93 31.28
N ALA A 49 -17.53 -10.70 31.78
CA ALA A 49 -17.56 -10.31 33.20
C ALA A 49 -16.23 -10.29 33.99
N VAL A 50 -15.56 -9.13 33.98
CA VAL A 50 -15.06 -8.41 35.18
C VAL A 50 -15.04 -6.93 34.77
N LEU A 51 -16.02 -6.11 35.11
CA LEU A 51 -15.96 -5.17 36.23
C LEU A 51 -17.39 -4.72 36.59
N LEU A 52 -18.13 -5.57 37.30
CA LEU A 52 -19.33 -5.19 38.05
C LEU A 52 -19.13 -5.64 39.49
N SER A 53 -18.44 -4.82 40.28
CA SER A 53 -18.50 -4.79 41.74
C SER A 53 -17.62 -3.65 42.24
N ARG A 54 -18.22 -2.48 42.47
CA ARG A 54 -18.01 -1.62 43.66
C ARG A 54 -19.19 -0.65 43.80
N ASP A 55 -20.12 -1.11 44.65
CA ASP A 55 -20.89 -0.38 45.65
C ASP A 55 -21.94 0.68 45.26
N THR A 56 -23.15 0.37 45.74
CA THR A 56 -24.37 1.17 45.85
C THR A 56 -24.28 2.30 46.88
N ASN A 57 -25.03 3.36 46.58
CA ASN A 57 -25.54 4.45 47.43
C ASN A 57 -24.72 5.75 47.48
N THR A 58 -25.16 6.78 46.74
CA THR A 58 -25.71 8.06 47.25
C THR A 58 -26.03 8.99 46.07
N ALA A 59 -27.19 9.65 46.09
CA ALA A 59 -27.72 10.50 45.02
C ALA A 59 -26.93 11.81 44.78
N ALA A 60 -26.75 12.20 43.51
CA ALA A 60 -26.53 13.59 43.04
C ALA A 60 -26.80 13.68 41.51
N PRO A 61 -27.31 14.82 40.97
CA PRO A 61 -27.57 14.97 39.53
C PRO A 61 -26.28 15.19 38.73
N ALA A 62 -26.37 14.86 37.44
CA ALA A 62 -25.29 14.74 36.44
C ALA A 62 -24.26 15.88 36.35
N PRO A 63 -23.11 15.57 35.72
CA PRO A 63 -22.57 16.45 34.70
C PRO A 63 -22.50 15.77 33.32
N THR A 64 -22.99 16.49 32.32
CA THR A 64 -22.78 16.28 30.89
C THR A 64 -21.28 16.07 30.60
N GLN A 65 -20.88 14.89 30.13
CA GLN A 65 -19.53 14.71 29.59
C GLN A 65 -19.47 15.28 28.17
N VAL A 66 -18.80 16.42 28.11
CA VAL A 66 -18.26 17.08 26.92
C VAL A 66 -17.30 16.13 26.21
N GLY A 67 -17.36 16.10 24.87
CA GLY A 67 -16.59 15.21 24.00
C GLY A 67 -15.10 15.12 24.34
N GLY A 68 -14.65 13.89 24.59
CA GLY A 68 -13.25 13.49 24.55
C GLY A 68 -12.88 12.99 23.15
N PRO A 69 -11.57 12.98 22.81
CA PRO A 69 -11.11 12.64 21.47
C PRO A 69 -11.56 11.23 21.09
N ALA A 70 -12.04 11.08 19.85
CA ALA A 70 -12.45 9.81 19.28
C ALA A 70 -11.44 8.72 19.67
N GLN A 71 -11.92 7.72 20.42
CA GLN A 71 -11.20 6.47 20.62
C GLN A 71 -10.62 6.07 19.26
N ALA A 72 -9.28 5.98 19.19
CA ALA A 72 -8.63 5.23 18.14
C ALA A 72 -9.26 3.84 18.17
N GLY A 73 -10.14 3.57 17.20
CA GLY A 73 -10.84 2.31 17.10
C GLY A 73 -9.81 1.20 17.20
N THR A 74 -9.99 0.31 18.17
CA THR A 74 -9.44 -1.04 18.10
C THR A 74 -9.70 -1.51 16.68
N ALA A 75 -8.63 -1.84 15.93
CA ALA A 75 -8.73 -2.28 14.55
C ALA A 75 -9.83 -3.34 14.45
N GLU A 76 -11.02 -2.95 14.00
CA GLU A 76 -12.05 -3.89 13.62
C GLU A 76 -11.43 -4.68 12.48
N THR A 77 -11.22 -5.96 12.72
CA THR A 77 -10.66 -6.89 11.75
C THR A 77 -11.59 -6.89 10.53
N SER A 78 -11.19 -6.14 9.52
CA SER A 78 -11.87 -6.04 8.23
C SER A 78 -11.09 -6.85 7.22
N SER A 79 -11.77 -7.49 6.27
CA SER A 79 -11.11 -8.19 5.16
C SER A 79 -10.15 -7.25 4.43
N THR A 80 -10.49 -5.96 4.36
CA THR A 80 -9.61 -4.91 3.81
C THR A 80 -8.27 -4.85 4.54
N CYS A 81 -8.29 -4.79 5.88
CA CYS A 81 -7.07 -4.71 6.67
C CYS A 81 -6.32 -6.05 6.77
N ASP A 82 -7.01 -7.17 6.64
CA ASP A 82 -6.37 -8.49 6.55
C ASP A 82 -5.62 -8.67 5.21
N ALA A 83 -6.20 -8.16 4.11
CA ALA A 83 -5.61 -8.23 2.77
C ALA A 83 -4.56 -7.14 2.50
N TRP A 84 -4.57 -6.02 3.24
CA TRP A 84 -3.69 -4.89 2.97
C TRP A 84 -2.18 -5.21 3.08
N PRO A 85 -1.67 -5.90 4.12
CA PRO A 85 -0.24 -6.20 4.22
C PRO A 85 0.33 -6.98 3.04
N SER A 86 -0.39 -8.01 2.57
CA SER A 86 0.03 -8.84 1.44
C SER A 86 -0.04 -8.06 0.13
N THR A 87 -1.09 -7.25 -0.05
CA THR A 87 -1.23 -6.33 -1.19
C THR A 87 -0.08 -5.34 -1.24
N LYS A 88 0.24 -4.69 -0.12
CA LYS A 88 1.36 -3.74 0.00
C LYS A 88 2.69 -4.42 -0.31
N ALA A 89 2.93 -5.62 0.20
CA ALA A 89 4.13 -6.39 -0.11
C ALA A 89 4.25 -6.69 -1.61
N ALA A 90 3.14 -7.10 -2.26
CA ALA A 90 3.11 -7.35 -3.69
C ALA A 90 3.41 -6.08 -4.50
N LEU A 91 2.83 -4.94 -4.12
CA LEU A 91 3.07 -3.65 -4.77
C LEU A 91 4.52 -3.17 -4.60
N ASN A 92 5.10 -3.34 -3.41
CA ASN A 92 6.48 -2.96 -3.12
C ASN A 92 7.51 -3.84 -3.86
N ALA A 93 7.14 -5.08 -4.20
CA ALA A 93 7.96 -5.98 -5.00
C ALA A 93 8.00 -5.59 -6.49
N ILE A 94 7.10 -4.71 -6.95
CA ILE A 94 7.08 -4.24 -8.34
C ILE A 94 8.28 -3.30 -8.56
N PRO A 95 9.15 -3.56 -9.56
CA PRO A 95 10.24 -2.66 -9.89
C PRO A 95 9.75 -1.25 -10.19
N GLN A 96 10.41 -0.25 -9.61
CA GLN A 96 10.14 1.15 -9.93
C GLN A 96 10.69 1.49 -11.32
N LEU A 97 10.14 2.55 -11.92
CA LEU A 97 10.73 3.11 -13.13
C LEU A 97 12.16 3.60 -12.84
N PRO A 98 13.05 3.58 -13.85
CA PRO A 98 14.45 3.98 -13.65
C PRO A 98 14.56 5.37 -13.02
N PRO A 99 15.48 5.60 -12.06
CA PRO A 99 15.67 6.93 -11.49
C PRO A 99 15.96 7.97 -12.58
N GLY A 100 15.25 9.09 -12.55
CA GLY A 100 15.44 10.18 -13.51
C GLY A 100 14.92 9.90 -14.93
N TRP A 101 14.08 8.87 -15.13
CA TRP A 101 13.48 8.57 -16.42
C TRP A 101 12.68 9.76 -16.99
N ASP A 102 12.62 9.79 -18.31
CA ASP A 102 11.71 10.61 -19.11
C ASP A 102 11.14 9.78 -20.28
N TRP A 103 10.26 10.38 -21.08
CA TRP A 103 9.64 9.71 -22.23
C TRP A 103 10.63 9.37 -23.37
N SER A 104 11.85 9.90 -23.33
CA SER A 104 12.91 9.58 -24.30
C SER A 104 13.83 8.44 -23.84
N THR A 105 13.67 7.99 -22.59
CA THR A 105 14.47 6.93 -22.00
C THR A 105 14.30 5.62 -22.80
N PRO A 106 15.39 4.95 -23.21
CA PRO A 106 15.30 3.72 -23.99
C PRO A 106 14.41 2.66 -23.33
N ASN A 107 13.47 2.11 -24.11
CA ASN A 107 12.51 1.09 -23.68
C ASN A 107 11.54 1.52 -22.56
N ILE A 108 11.37 2.83 -22.29
CA ILE A 108 10.52 3.31 -21.19
C ILE A 108 9.08 2.81 -21.28
N ASP A 109 8.50 2.77 -22.49
CA ASP A 109 7.13 2.28 -22.69
C ASP A 109 6.97 0.80 -22.29
N THR A 110 8.01 -0.01 -22.50
CA THR A 110 8.02 -1.41 -22.07
C THR A 110 8.11 -1.51 -20.54
N TYR A 111 8.95 -0.70 -19.90
CA TYR A 111 9.02 -0.64 -18.43
C TYR A 111 7.69 -0.20 -17.82
N ILE A 112 7.06 0.83 -18.40
CA ILE A 112 5.74 1.33 -17.99
C ILE A 112 4.67 0.26 -18.21
N GLY A 113 4.65 -0.41 -19.36
CA GLY A 113 3.71 -1.48 -19.67
C GLY A 113 3.80 -2.63 -18.67
N ASN A 114 5.01 -3.09 -18.37
CA ASN A 114 5.26 -4.16 -17.38
C ASN A 114 4.84 -3.73 -15.97
N ARG A 115 5.26 -2.53 -15.54
CA ARG A 115 4.93 -1.99 -14.21
C ARG A 115 3.43 -1.81 -14.03
N THR A 116 2.77 -1.15 -14.97
CA THR A 116 1.32 -0.89 -14.88
C THR A 116 0.51 -2.18 -14.89
N THR A 117 0.92 -3.19 -15.66
CA THR A 117 0.28 -4.51 -15.65
C THR A 117 0.40 -5.20 -14.29
N ALA A 118 1.58 -5.15 -13.67
CA ALA A 118 1.77 -5.72 -12.34
C ALA A 118 0.96 -4.98 -11.27
N ILE A 119 0.90 -3.65 -11.34
CA ILE A 119 0.08 -2.84 -10.41
C ILE A 119 -1.40 -3.16 -10.60
N SER A 120 -1.91 -3.14 -11.84
CA SER A 120 -3.30 -3.51 -12.13
C SER A 120 -3.64 -4.87 -11.53
N ARG A 121 -2.77 -5.87 -11.73
CA ARG A 121 -3.00 -7.20 -11.17
C ARG A 121 -3.09 -7.22 -9.65
N ALA A 122 -2.25 -6.46 -8.95
CA ALA A 122 -2.32 -6.35 -7.49
C ALA A 122 -3.62 -5.66 -7.03
N LEU A 123 -4.05 -4.61 -7.73
CA LEU A 123 -5.30 -3.90 -7.42
C LEU A 123 -6.53 -4.79 -7.68
N ASP A 124 -6.55 -5.56 -8.77
CA ASP A 124 -7.66 -6.45 -9.11
C ASP A 124 -7.84 -7.58 -8.08
N LEU A 125 -6.78 -7.94 -7.35
CA LEU A 125 -6.85 -8.89 -6.24
C LEU A 125 -7.27 -8.22 -4.92
N PHE A 126 -6.95 -6.94 -4.73
CA PHE A 126 -7.27 -6.21 -3.51
C PHE A 126 -8.69 -5.64 -3.50
N GLU A 127 -9.18 -5.13 -4.63
CA GLU A 127 -10.48 -4.46 -4.71
C GLU A 127 -11.67 -5.34 -4.23
N PRO A 128 -11.72 -6.66 -4.52
CA PRO A 128 -12.77 -7.53 -3.98
C PRO A 128 -12.72 -7.74 -2.46
N GLU A 129 -11.55 -7.52 -1.84
CA GLU A 129 -11.35 -7.67 -0.39
C GLU A 129 -11.76 -6.42 0.39
N ILE A 130 -12.07 -5.31 -0.31
CA ILE A 130 -12.52 -4.07 0.31
C ILE A 130 -13.92 -4.29 0.90
N SER A 131 -13.98 -4.48 2.21
CA SER A 131 -15.23 -4.51 2.98
C SER A 131 -15.83 -3.12 3.09
N ALA A 132 -17.17 -3.05 3.17
CA ALA A 132 -17.87 -1.78 3.39
C ALA A 132 -17.59 -1.17 4.77
N GLU A 133 -17.29 -2.01 5.77
CA GLU A 133 -16.98 -1.57 7.14
C GLU A 133 -15.58 -2.03 7.58
N PRO A 134 -14.86 -1.22 8.38
CA PRO A 134 -15.22 0.14 8.79
C PRO A 134 -15.23 1.14 7.61
N ALA A 135 -16.22 2.03 7.53
CA ALA A 135 -16.39 2.96 6.42
C ALA A 135 -15.13 3.79 6.09
N SER A 136 -14.37 4.22 7.12
CA SER A 136 -13.12 4.97 6.92
C SER A 136 -12.01 4.16 6.25
N VAL A 137 -11.95 2.86 6.51
CA VAL A 137 -11.03 1.92 5.86
C VAL A 137 -11.45 1.72 4.41
N ALA A 138 -12.75 1.45 4.19
CA ALA A 138 -13.32 1.25 2.86
C ALA A 138 -13.12 2.46 1.94
N GLU A 139 -13.37 3.66 2.44
CA GLU A 139 -13.19 4.91 1.69
C GLU A 139 -11.71 5.12 1.34
N THR A 140 -10.81 4.92 2.30
CA THR A 140 -9.37 5.07 2.06
C THR A 140 -8.85 4.03 1.07
N ALA A 141 -9.32 2.78 1.15
CA ALA A 141 -8.95 1.70 0.23
C ALA A 141 -9.45 1.96 -1.19
N SER A 142 -10.71 2.37 -1.33
CA SER A 142 -11.31 2.73 -2.62
C SER A 142 -10.61 3.92 -3.25
N LYS A 143 -10.25 4.93 -2.43
CA LYS A 143 -9.44 6.07 -2.88
C LYS A 143 -8.07 5.60 -3.36
N TYR A 144 -7.38 4.76 -2.61
CA TYR A 144 -6.09 4.21 -3.02
C TYR A 144 -6.15 3.51 -4.39
N VAL A 145 -7.15 2.63 -4.59
CA VAL A 145 -7.35 1.93 -5.87
C VAL A 145 -7.62 2.93 -7.00
N THR A 146 -8.48 3.92 -6.77
CA THR A 146 -8.82 4.96 -7.75
C THR A 146 -7.59 5.75 -8.19
N GLU A 147 -6.79 6.25 -7.23
CA GLU A 147 -5.58 7.02 -7.53
C GLU A 147 -4.53 6.19 -8.28
N ARG A 148 -4.36 4.91 -7.93
CA ARG A 148 -3.44 4.03 -8.67
C ARG A 148 -3.92 3.72 -10.08
N ARG A 149 -5.23 3.54 -10.27
CA ARG A 149 -5.81 3.37 -11.62
C ARG A 149 -5.63 4.63 -12.46
N ASN A 150 -5.75 5.81 -11.85
CA ASN A 150 -5.46 7.07 -12.51
C ASN A 150 -3.98 7.20 -12.89
N GLU A 151 -3.04 6.86 -11.99
CA GLU A 151 -1.60 6.80 -12.29
C GLU A 151 -1.32 5.88 -13.50
N ILE A 152 -1.92 4.68 -13.53
CA ILE A 152 -1.78 3.75 -14.66
C ILE A 152 -2.24 4.39 -15.97
N LYS A 153 -3.39 5.08 -15.95
CA LYS A 153 -3.92 5.78 -17.12
C LYS A 153 -2.95 6.85 -17.60
N LEU A 154 -2.53 7.75 -16.73
CA LEU A 154 -1.61 8.85 -17.06
C LEU A 154 -0.25 8.34 -17.58
N LEU A 155 0.25 7.25 -17.02
CA LEU A 155 1.49 6.62 -17.49
C LEU A 155 1.35 6.09 -18.92
N ARG A 156 0.19 5.51 -19.27
CA ARG A 156 -0.09 5.01 -20.63
C ARG A 156 -0.39 6.13 -21.63
N GLU A 157 -0.90 7.26 -21.15
CA GLU A 157 -1.20 8.45 -21.96
C GLU A 157 0.01 9.39 -22.14
N HIS A 158 1.15 9.06 -21.53
CA HIS A 158 2.38 9.87 -21.53
C HIS A 158 2.20 11.27 -20.91
N THR A 159 1.28 11.37 -19.94
CA THR A 159 0.95 12.62 -19.24
C THR A 159 1.28 12.58 -17.76
N TYR A 160 1.75 11.44 -17.25
CA TYR A 160 2.12 11.28 -15.84
C TYR A 160 3.26 12.21 -15.42
N THR A 161 3.09 12.82 -14.25
CA THR A 161 4.07 13.59 -13.52
C THR A 161 4.26 13.00 -12.12
N GLN A 162 5.39 13.29 -11.47
CA GLN A 162 5.62 12.80 -10.09
C GLN A 162 4.56 13.29 -9.10
N ALA A 163 3.92 14.44 -9.35
CA ALA A 163 2.87 14.97 -8.49
C ALA A 163 1.64 14.06 -8.45
N ASP A 164 1.36 13.34 -9.55
CA ASP A 164 0.19 12.46 -9.66
C ASP A 164 0.28 11.25 -8.71
N GLY A 165 1.50 10.83 -8.34
CA GLY A 165 1.72 9.73 -7.39
C GLY A 165 1.52 10.10 -5.91
N ILE A 166 1.40 11.40 -5.58
CA ILE A 166 1.31 11.88 -4.19
C ILE A 166 0.02 11.39 -3.53
N ALA A 167 -1.11 11.47 -4.23
CA ALA A 167 -2.41 11.09 -3.68
C ALA A 167 -2.47 9.58 -3.36
N ALA A 168 -1.97 8.73 -4.25
CA ALA A 168 -1.87 7.30 -4.02
C ALA A 168 -0.93 6.95 -2.84
N THR A 169 0.20 7.67 -2.72
CA THR A 169 1.14 7.49 -1.61
C THR A 169 0.53 7.89 -0.27
N ALA A 170 -0.17 9.02 -0.22
CA ALA A 170 -0.88 9.46 0.98
C ALA A 170 -2.00 8.50 1.39
N ALA A 171 -2.79 8.00 0.43
CA ALA A 171 -3.82 7.00 0.69
C ALA A 171 -3.23 5.68 1.20
N SER A 172 -2.13 5.21 0.63
CA SER A 172 -1.38 4.03 1.10
C SER A 172 -0.92 4.20 2.55
N ALA A 173 -0.31 5.34 2.89
CA ALA A 173 0.15 5.63 4.24
C ALA A 173 -1.03 5.75 5.23
N ARG A 174 -2.18 6.24 4.78
CA ARG A 174 -3.39 6.28 5.61
C ARG A 174 -3.96 4.88 5.85
N LEU A 175 -3.96 4.00 4.84
CA LEU A 175 -4.31 2.58 5.03
C LEU A 175 -3.38 1.89 6.02
N ASP A 176 -2.09 2.15 5.94
CA ASP A 176 -1.12 1.62 6.91
C ASP A 176 -1.50 1.99 8.35
N GLN A 177 -1.85 3.26 8.59
CA GLN A 177 -2.29 3.74 9.90
C GLN A 177 -3.58 3.08 10.35
N LEU A 178 -4.58 2.97 9.47
CA LEU A 178 -5.90 2.42 9.79
C LEU A 178 -5.84 0.91 10.06
N CYS A 179 -5.00 0.19 9.32
CA CYS A 179 -4.86 -1.27 9.43
C CYS A 179 -3.70 -1.71 10.34
N GLY A 180 -3.02 -0.77 11.00
CA GLY A 180 -1.92 -1.08 11.93
C GLY A 180 -0.68 -1.69 11.28
N VAL A 181 -0.45 -1.42 9.99
CA VAL A 181 0.72 -1.89 9.23
C VAL A 181 1.86 -0.88 9.38
N ARG A 182 3.06 -1.35 9.74
CA ARG A 182 4.28 -0.55 9.81
C ARG A 182 5.29 -1.00 8.77
#